data_AF-X1PYA1-F1
#
_entry.id   AF-X1PYA1-F1
#
_cell.length_a   1.000
_cell.length_b   1.000
_cell.length_c   1.000
_cell.angle_alpha   90.00
_cell.angle_beta   90.00
_cell.angle_gamma   90.00
#
_symmetry.space_group_name_H-M   'P 1'
#
loop_
_entity.id
_entity.type
_entity.pdbx_description
1 polymer ?
#
loop_
_entity_poly.entity_id
_entity_poly.type
_entity_poly.pdbx_seq_one_letter_code
_entity_poly.pdbx_strand_id
1 'polypeptide(L)' 'MGCNLAIAGVTGAVGQEFLRILKERDFPFDSLK' A
#
# COMPACT_ATOMS: atom_id res chain seq x y z
N MET A 1 14.64 5.90 3.65
CA MET A 1 14.23 6.64 2.44
C MET A 1 13.30 5.72 1.68
N GLY A 2 12.00 6.02 1.71
CA GLY A 2 10.97 5.19 1.07
C GLY A 2 10.76 5.60 -0.38
N CYS A 3 9.65 5.15 -0.97
CA CYS A 3 9.18 5.62 -2.27
C CYS A 3 7.77 6.22 -2.16
N ASN A 4 7.36 7.01 -3.15
CA ASN A 4 5.96 7.40 -3.31
C ASN A 4 5.21 6.24 -3.96
N LEU A 5 4.27 5.65 -3.24
CA LEU A 5 3.54 4.46 -3.63
C LEU A 5 2.11 4.83 -4.04
N ALA A 6 1.59 4.22 -5.11
CA ALA A 6 0.20 4.35 -5.52
C ALA A 6 -0.43 2.99 -5.79
N ILE A 7 -1.69 2.80 -5.38
CA ILE A 7 -2.42 1.53 -5.58
C ILE A 7 -3.66 1.80 -6.44
N ALA A 8 -3.58 1.42 -7.71
CA ALA A 8 -4.73 1.47 -8.61
C ALA A 8 -5.78 0.43 -8.21
N GLY A 9 -7.05 0.84 -8.13
CA GLY A 9 -8.15 -0.08 -7.79
C GLY A 9 -8.19 -0.49 -6.33
N VAL A 10 -7.72 0.37 -5.42
CA VAL A 10 -7.66 0.10 -3.97
C VAL A 10 -9.01 -0.31 -3.35
N THR A 11 -10.13 0.07 -3.96
CA THR A 11 -11.49 -0.27 -3.49
C THR A 11 -11.88 -1.73 -3.71
N GLY A 12 -11.16 -2.47 -4.56
CA GLY A 12 -11.38 -3.90 -4.76
C GLY A 12 -10.80 -4.77 -3.65
N ALA A 13 -11.22 -6.03 -3.58
CA ALA A 13 -10.75 -6.99 -2.58
C ALA A 13 -9.22 -7.13 -2.54
N VAL A 14 -8.58 -7.15 -3.72
CA VAL A 14 -7.12 -7.25 -3.84
C VAL A 14 -6.42 -5.99 -3.32
N GLY A 15 -6.98 -4.82 -3.59
CA GLY A 15 -6.43 -3.53 -3.14
C GLY A 15 -6.44 -3.40 -1.63
N GLN A 16 -7.54 -3.81 -0.99
CA GLN A 16 -7.65 -3.85 0.48
C GLN A 16 -6.66 -4.83 1.11
N GLU A 17 -6.48 -6.00 0.51
CA GLU A 17 -5.51 -6.99 0.96
C GLU A 17 -4.07 -6.49 0.84
N PHE A 18 -3.74 -5.78 -0.24
CA PHE A 18 -2.45 -5.12 -0.40
C PHE A 18 -2.17 -4.12 0.74
N LEU A 19 -3.16 -3.29 1.11
CA LEU A 19 -3.01 -2.37 2.25
C LEU A 19 -2.72 -3.09 3.56
N ARG A 20 -3.39 -4.23 3.79
CA ARG A 20 -3.17 -5.06 4.98
C ARG A 20 -1.74 -5.58 5.02
N ILE A 21 -1.24 -6.12 3.91
CA ILE A 21 0.13 -6.66 3.80
C ILE A 21 1.17 -5.55 4.01
N LEU A 22 0.98 -4.37 3.40
CA LEU A 22 1.89 -3.23 3.57
C LEU A 22 2.02 -2.84 5.05
N LYS A 23 0.90 -2.83 5.78
CA LYS A 23 0.87 -2.56 7.23
C LYS A 23 1.54 -3.67 8.05
N GLU A 24 1.25 -4.94 7.75
CA GLU A 24 1.83 -6.10 8.46
C GLU A 24 3.34 -6.23 8.28
N ARG A 25 3.86 -5.75 7.16
CA ARG A 25 5.28 -5.84 6.80
C ARG A 25 6.08 -4.60 7.16
N ASP A 26 5.43 -3.56 7.69
CA ASP A 26 6.02 -2.22 7.89
C ASP A 26 6.75 -1.74 6.63
N PHE A 27 6.06 -1.83 5.48
CA PHE A 27 6.68 -1.55 4.20
C PHE A 27 7.10 -0.08 4.10
N PRO A 28 8.35 0.23 3.73
CA PRO A 28 8.83 1.60 3.70
C PRO A 28 8.28 2.37 2.49
N PHE A 29 7.45 3.39 2.73
CA PHE A 29 7.00 4.36 1.74
C PHE A 29 6.94 5.76 2.35
N ASP A 30 7.20 6.78 1.54
CA ASP A 30 7.17 8.18 1.99
C ASP A 30 5.76 8.77 1.89
N SER A 31 4.97 8.31 0.90
CA SER A 31 3.56 8.66 0.75
C SER A 31 2.78 7.56 0.03
N LEU A 32 1.48 7.47 0.29
CA LEU A 32 0.57 6.51 -0.33
C LEU A 32 -0.59 7.25 -1.01
N LYS A 33 -0.91 6.88 -2.26
CA LYS A 33 -2.00 7.46 -3.07
C LYS A 33 -2.92 6.43 -3.71
#